data_AF-A0A4Q0ISV9-F1
#
_entry.id   AF-A0A4Q0ISV9-F1
#
_cell.length_a   1.000
_cell.length_b   1.000
_cell.length_c   1.000
_cell.angle_alpha   90.00
_cell.angle_beta   90.00
_cell.angle_gamma   90.00
#
_symmetry.space_group_name_H-M   'P 1'
#
loop_
_entity.id
_entity.type
_entity.pdbx_description
1 polymer ?
#
loop_
_entity_poly.entity_id
_entity_poly.type
_entity_poly.pdbx_seq_one_letter_code
_entity_poly.pdbx_strand_id
1 'polypeptide(L)'
;MMKKLAVLLLILFAFAPLQAKINFTDLPDTLQVDLDTKYAVHWSVTFTPVVSQGSATMELLEPMFNAVRLINESENFQLANGSLLYEQSNCTLEQLYKVAEFLHLTSLPSPYGWFFGLQSDDTIVFGIKDNTDTFQANIAEASVHIEPLYGNIPVVGFRLDNGEPTETTLAFQNFTERNLLKAIATEINGDFIMAPTLNNVIEGGAIEVTSMPISLINKLFRHEPEIEEETVIIDE
;
A
#
# COMPACT_ATOMS: atom_id res chain seq x y z
N MET A 1 11.70 -10.52 44.98
CA MET A 1 12.10 -9.20 44.44
C MET A 1 12.29 -9.36 42.94
N MET A 2 11.69 -8.48 42.16
CA MET A 2 11.25 -8.68 40.77
C MET A 2 12.34 -9.09 39.78
N LYS A 3 11.96 -10.05 38.92
CA LYS A 3 12.62 -10.43 37.67
C LYS A 3 12.72 -9.19 36.77
N LYS A 4 13.93 -8.81 36.36
CA LYS A 4 14.13 -7.87 35.26
C LYS A 4 13.77 -8.59 33.97
N LEU A 5 12.60 -8.27 33.46
CA LEU A 5 12.08 -8.67 32.15
C LEU A 5 12.97 -7.99 31.10
N ALA A 6 13.76 -8.78 30.37
CA ALA A 6 14.34 -8.34 29.12
C ALA A 6 13.19 -8.18 28.13
N VAL A 7 12.87 -6.94 27.77
CA VAL A 7 11.94 -6.63 26.68
C VAL A 7 12.62 -7.06 25.39
N LEU A 8 12.19 -8.21 24.87
CA LEU A 8 12.55 -8.68 23.54
C LEU A 8 11.70 -7.86 22.56
N LEU A 9 12.35 -6.99 21.78
CA LEU A 9 11.72 -6.31 20.65
C LEU A 9 11.36 -7.38 19.61
N LEU A 10 10.07 -7.71 19.50
CA LEU A 10 9.54 -8.61 18.48
C LEU A 10 9.19 -7.74 17.27
N ILE A 11 10.12 -7.65 16.32
CA ILE A 11 9.83 -7.09 15.00
C ILE A 11 8.94 -8.12 14.29
N LEU A 12 7.64 -7.83 14.26
CA LEU A 12 6.65 -8.60 13.51
C LEU A 12 6.84 -8.29 12.01
N PHE A 13 7.61 -9.11 11.32
CA PHE A 13 7.58 -9.18 9.87
C PHE A 13 6.20 -9.69 9.44
N ALA A 14 5.22 -8.80 9.28
CA ALA A 14 3.88 -9.13 8.81
C ALA A 14 3.85 -9.46 7.30
N PHE A 15 4.92 -9.15 6.58
CA PHE A 15 5.03 -9.35 5.14
C PHE A 15 6.29 -10.14 4.83
N ALA A 16 6.13 -11.31 4.19
CA ALA A 16 7.25 -11.93 3.50
C ALA A 16 7.66 -10.97 2.37
N PRO A 17 8.91 -10.46 2.34
CA PRO A 17 9.37 -9.71 1.18
C PRO A 17 9.40 -10.69 0.01
N LEU A 18 8.45 -10.55 -0.92
CA LEU A 18 8.56 -11.19 -2.21
C LEU A 18 9.79 -10.57 -2.87
N GLN A 19 10.82 -11.37 -3.13
CA GLN A 19 12.12 -10.93 -3.62
C GLN A 19 12.00 -10.38 -5.05
N ALA A 20 11.52 -9.15 -5.20
CA ALA A 20 11.94 -8.30 -6.30
C ALA A 20 13.40 -7.93 -6.02
N LYS A 21 14.29 -8.28 -6.94
CA LYS A 21 15.72 -8.03 -6.83
C LYS A 21 15.97 -6.54 -7.14
N ILE A 22 15.64 -5.68 -6.19
CA ILE A 22 15.84 -4.25 -6.30
C ILE A 22 17.32 -3.97 -5.95
N ASN A 23 18.12 -3.62 -6.94
CA ASN A 23 19.52 -3.23 -6.73
C ASN A 23 19.60 -1.70 -6.67
N PHE A 24 19.66 -1.09 -5.49
CA PHE A 24 20.22 0.25 -5.35
C PHE A 24 21.63 0.15 -4.77
N THR A 25 22.63 0.56 -5.55
CA THR A 25 24.03 0.58 -5.09
C THR A 25 24.38 1.87 -4.34
N ASP A 26 23.56 2.93 -4.46
CA ASP A 26 23.68 4.21 -3.78
C ASP A 26 22.29 4.69 -3.33
N LEU A 27 22.22 5.57 -2.32
CA LEU A 27 20.96 6.23 -1.96
C LEU A 27 20.37 6.88 -3.22
N PRO A 28 19.06 6.72 -3.50
CA PRO A 28 18.50 7.32 -4.69
C PRO A 28 18.57 8.85 -4.61
N ASP A 29 19.40 9.46 -5.47
CA ASP A 29 19.62 10.92 -5.59
C ASP A 29 18.34 11.75 -5.78
N THR A 30 17.21 11.08 -6.04
CA THR A 30 15.90 11.68 -6.29
C THR A 30 14.97 11.70 -5.07
N LEU A 31 15.34 11.06 -3.94
CA LEU A 31 14.54 11.05 -2.73
C LEU A 31 14.60 12.42 -2.02
N GLN A 32 13.44 13.02 -1.78
CA GLN A 32 13.28 14.39 -1.24
C GLN A 32 12.58 14.36 0.12
N VAL A 33 13.11 13.57 1.05
CA VAL A 33 12.56 13.41 2.41
C VAL A 33 13.71 13.33 3.40
N ASP A 34 13.58 14.00 4.56
CA ASP A 34 14.54 13.81 5.65
C ASP A 34 14.35 12.43 6.26
N LEU A 35 15.39 11.60 6.16
CA LEU A 35 15.40 10.22 6.65
C LEU A 35 15.32 10.18 8.17
N ASP A 36 14.73 9.11 8.69
CA ASP A 36 14.55 8.80 10.12
C ASP A 36 13.79 9.89 10.93
N THR A 37 13.24 10.88 10.23
CA THR A 37 12.40 11.92 10.80
C THR A 37 10.96 11.41 10.88
N LYS A 38 10.33 11.61 12.05
CA LYS A 38 8.92 11.34 12.27
C LYS A 38 8.11 12.57 11.89
N TYR A 39 7.24 12.41 10.90
CA TYR A 39 6.34 13.45 10.43
C TYR A 39 4.95 13.21 11.03
N ALA A 40 4.37 14.24 11.64
CA ALA A 40 2.95 14.26 11.95
C ALA A 40 2.19 14.49 10.64
N VAL A 41 1.31 13.57 10.28
CA VAL A 41 0.56 13.61 9.02
C VAL A 41 -0.94 13.43 9.28
N HIS A 42 -1.76 13.68 8.26
CA HIS A 42 -3.20 13.44 8.30
C HIS A 42 -3.66 12.80 7.00
N TRP A 43 -2.95 11.77 6.54
CA TRP A 43 -3.28 11.10 5.29
C TRP A 43 -4.41 10.10 5.50
N SER A 44 -5.40 10.10 4.60
CA SER A 44 -6.47 9.11 4.60
C SER A 44 -5.93 7.80 4.06
N VAL A 45 -6.01 6.72 4.85
CA VAL A 45 -5.62 5.37 4.43
C VAL A 45 -6.83 4.45 4.36
N THR A 46 -6.87 3.64 3.30
CA THR A 46 -7.90 2.63 3.07
C THR A 46 -7.25 1.27 2.89
N PHE A 47 -7.79 0.27 3.57
CA PHE A 47 -7.40 -1.14 3.43
C PHE A 47 -8.62 -1.92 2.96
N THR A 48 -8.52 -2.57 1.81
CA THR A 48 -9.64 -3.30 1.21
C THR A 48 -9.20 -4.71 0.81
N PRO A 49 -9.92 -5.76 1.20
CA PRO A 49 -9.59 -7.12 0.79
C PRO A 49 -9.74 -7.27 -0.72
N VAL A 50 -8.77 -7.95 -1.32
CA VAL A 50 -8.82 -8.37 -2.72
C VAL A 50 -9.73 -9.59 -2.84
N VAL A 51 -10.51 -9.65 -3.91
CA VAL A 51 -11.42 -10.78 -4.18
C VAL A 51 -10.61 -12.06 -4.33
N SER A 52 -11.00 -13.12 -3.62
CA SER A 52 -10.39 -14.43 -3.83
C SER A 52 -10.85 -15.03 -5.16
N GLN A 53 -9.90 -15.59 -5.92
CA GLN A 53 -10.16 -16.27 -7.18
C GLN A 53 -11.12 -17.45 -6.99
N GLY A 54 -11.05 -18.16 -5.86
CA GLY A 54 -11.91 -19.31 -5.57
C GLY A 54 -13.39 -18.95 -5.36
N SER A 55 -13.68 -17.68 -5.07
CA SER A 55 -15.03 -17.15 -4.88
C SER A 55 -15.48 -16.23 -6.02
N ALA A 56 -14.65 -15.99 -7.03
CA ALA A 56 -14.92 -15.04 -8.09
C ALA A 56 -15.95 -15.59 -9.10
N THR A 57 -16.88 -14.73 -9.51
CA THR A 57 -17.81 -15.02 -10.62
C THR A 57 -17.15 -14.70 -11.97
N MET A 58 -17.75 -15.19 -13.07
CA MET A 58 -17.29 -14.83 -14.41
C MET A 58 -17.35 -13.33 -14.69
N GLU A 59 -18.30 -12.61 -14.07
CA GLU A 59 -18.41 -11.15 -14.17
C GLU A 59 -17.19 -10.41 -13.61
N LEU A 60 -16.38 -11.06 -12.77
CA LEU A 60 -15.12 -10.51 -12.26
C LEU A 60 -13.89 -11.11 -12.96
N LEU A 61 -13.94 -12.41 -13.29
CA LEU A 61 -12.83 -13.10 -13.95
C LEU A 61 -12.60 -12.59 -15.38
N GLU A 62 -13.67 -12.42 -16.17
CA GLU A 62 -13.55 -11.95 -17.54
C GLU A 62 -12.88 -10.58 -17.66
N PRO A 63 -13.33 -9.52 -16.95
CA PRO A 63 -12.66 -8.23 -17.02
C PRO A 63 -11.23 -8.27 -16.48
N MET A 64 -10.96 -9.08 -15.43
CA MET A 64 -9.60 -9.28 -14.92
C MET A 64 -8.68 -9.88 -15.98
N PHE A 65 -9.12 -10.94 -16.67
CA PHE A 65 -8.33 -11.59 -17.71
C PHE A 65 -8.13 -10.70 -18.94
N ASN A 66 -9.14 -9.90 -19.28
CA ASN A 66 -9.02 -8.92 -20.36
C ASN A 66 -7.97 -7.84 -20.02
N ALA A 67 -7.94 -7.35 -18.77
CA ALA A 67 -6.91 -6.41 -18.32
C ALA A 67 -5.49 -7.03 -18.40
N VAL A 68 -5.31 -8.27 -17.94
CA VAL A 68 -4.01 -8.96 -18.01
C VAL A 68 -3.52 -9.12 -19.45
N ARG A 69 -4.41 -9.47 -20.37
CA ARG A 69 -4.08 -9.66 -21.80
C ARG A 69 -3.59 -8.40 -22.51
N LEU A 70 -3.79 -7.22 -21.94
CA LEU A 70 -3.25 -5.97 -22.49
C LEU A 70 -1.72 -5.89 -22.39
N ILE A 71 -1.13 -6.61 -21.42
CA ILE A 71 0.30 -6.52 -21.10
C ILE A 71 0.99 -7.89 -21.04
N ASN A 72 0.23 -8.98 -20.98
CA ASN A 72 0.75 -10.34 -21.05
C ASN A 72 0.00 -11.14 -22.12
N GLU A 73 0.70 -11.43 -23.22
CA GLU A 73 0.18 -12.21 -24.36
C GLU A 73 0.16 -13.73 -24.09
N SER A 74 0.71 -14.19 -22.97
CA SER A 74 0.72 -15.60 -22.59
C SER A 74 -0.69 -16.08 -22.25
N GLU A 75 -1.08 -17.21 -22.82
CA GLU A 75 -2.32 -17.90 -22.43
C GLU A 75 -2.25 -18.52 -21.02
N ASN A 76 -1.07 -18.59 -20.41
CA ASN A 76 -0.80 -19.29 -19.15
C ASN A 76 -0.34 -18.36 -18.02
N PHE A 77 -0.91 -17.15 -17.91
CA PHE A 77 -0.61 -16.28 -16.77
C PHE A 77 -1.24 -16.81 -15.48
N GLN A 78 -0.65 -16.45 -14.35
CA GLN A 78 -1.17 -16.79 -13.02
C GLN A 78 -1.52 -15.51 -12.29
N LEU A 79 -2.64 -15.56 -11.57
CA LEU A 79 -2.99 -14.53 -10.62
C LEU A 79 -2.28 -14.81 -9.29
N ALA A 80 -1.95 -13.75 -8.55
CA ALA A 80 -1.16 -13.85 -7.33
C ALA A 80 -1.98 -14.46 -6.19
N ASN A 81 -1.40 -15.45 -5.50
CA ASN A 81 -1.89 -16.00 -4.23
C ASN A 81 -3.38 -16.36 -4.22
N GLY A 82 -3.91 -16.89 -5.33
CA GLY A 82 -5.33 -17.26 -5.43
C GLY A 82 -6.30 -16.09 -5.26
N SER A 83 -5.86 -14.88 -5.58
CA SER A 83 -6.64 -13.63 -5.52
C SER A 83 -6.78 -13.02 -6.92
N LEU A 84 -7.77 -12.16 -7.14
CA LEU A 84 -7.88 -11.36 -8.36
C LEU A 84 -6.90 -10.19 -8.32
N LEU A 85 -5.61 -10.54 -8.32
CA LEU A 85 -4.47 -9.63 -8.28
C LEU A 85 -3.46 -10.10 -9.32
N TYR A 86 -2.91 -9.15 -10.07
CA TYR A 86 -1.89 -9.40 -11.07
C TYR A 86 -0.73 -8.42 -10.91
N GLU A 87 0.48 -8.97 -11.01
CA GLU A 87 1.74 -8.23 -10.93
C GLU A 87 2.57 -8.55 -12.16
N GLN A 88 3.15 -7.52 -12.79
CA GLN A 88 4.03 -7.69 -13.94
C GLN A 88 5.20 -6.72 -13.84
N SER A 89 6.40 -7.27 -13.65
CA SER A 89 7.65 -6.50 -13.69
C SER A 89 8.10 -6.20 -15.12
N ASN A 90 9.02 -5.25 -15.26
CA ASN A 90 9.57 -4.77 -16.52
C ASN A 90 8.50 -4.25 -17.50
N CYS A 91 7.46 -3.60 -16.97
CA CYS A 91 6.42 -3.01 -17.82
C CYS A 91 6.88 -1.70 -18.46
N THR A 92 6.42 -1.45 -19.69
CA THR A 92 6.61 -0.17 -20.36
C THR A 92 5.56 0.85 -19.91
N LEU A 93 5.87 2.13 -20.10
CA LEU A 93 4.91 3.21 -19.85
C LEU A 93 3.64 3.08 -20.73
N GLU A 94 3.79 2.54 -21.96
CA GLU A 94 2.65 2.27 -22.84
C GLU A 94 1.72 1.19 -22.24
N GLN A 95 2.29 0.13 -21.69
CA GLN A 95 1.54 -0.92 -21.00
C GLN A 95 0.81 -0.37 -19.77
N LEU A 96 1.47 0.50 -18.99
CA LEU A 96 0.86 1.21 -17.86
C LEU A 96 -0.39 1.98 -18.29
N TYR A 97 -0.28 2.81 -19.33
CA TYR A 97 -1.41 3.61 -19.80
C TYR A 97 -2.54 2.75 -20.37
N LYS A 98 -2.22 1.69 -21.11
CA LYS A 98 -3.22 0.75 -21.66
C LYS A 98 -4.07 0.13 -20.56
N VAL A 99 -3.43 -0.37 -19.50
CA VAL A 99 -4.16 -0.96 -18.36
C VAL A 99 -4.94 0.12 -17.63
N ALA A 100 -4.32 1.25 -17.29
CA ALA A 100 -5.00 2.34 -16.58
C ALA A 100 -6.27 2.81 -17.31
N GLU A 101 -6.19 3.02 -18.63
CA GLU A 101 -7.33 3.41 -19.47
C GLU A 101 -8.42 2.33 -19.47
N PHE A 102 -8.05 1.06 -19.66
CA PHE A 102 -9.02 -0.04 -19.64
C PHE A 102 -9.76 -0.15 -18.30
N LEU A 103 -9.04 -0.07 -17.17
CA LEU A 103 -9.63 -0.16 -15.84
C LEU A 103 -10.53 1.05 -15.55
N HIS A 104 -10.18 2.24 -16.02
CA HIS A 104 -11.01 3.44 -15.90
C HIS A 104 -12.32 3.33 -16.69
N LEU A 105 -12.28 2.74 -17.89
CA LEU A 105 -13.44 2.59 -18.77
C LEU A 105 -14.32 1.37 -18.44
N THR A 106 -13.79 0.40 -17.71
CA THR A 106 -14.47 -0.86 -17.40
C THR A 106 -15.05 -0.83 -15.99
N SER A 107 -16.34 -0.54 -15.88
CA SER A 107 -17.04 -0.60 -14.59
C SER A 107 -17.20 -2.04 -14.11
N LEU A 108 -17.02 -2.25 -12.81
CA LEU A 108 -17.29 -3.53 -12.13
C LEU A 108 -18.67 -3.49 -11.45
N PRO A 109 -19.34 -4.63 -11.27
CA PRO A 109 -20.57 -4.67 -10.51
C PRO A 109 -20.32 -4.29 -9.04
N SER A 110 -21.25 -3.53 -8.45
CA SER A 110 -21.21 -3.27 -7.01
C SER A 110 -21.28 -4.60 -6.24
N PRO A 111 -20.45 -4.80 -5.19
CA PRO A 111 -19.64 -3.81 -4.46
C PRO A 111 -18.16 -3.72 -4.90
N TYR A 112 -17.80 -4.31 -6.03
CA TYR A 112 -16.39 -4.47 -6.43
C TYR A 112 -15.81 -3.19 -7.06
N GLY A 113 -14.49 -3.02 -6.92
CA GLY A 113 -13.76 -1.91 -7.52
C GLY A 113 -12.38 -2.34 -8.00
N TRP A 114 -11.81 -1.57 -8.93
CA TRP A 114 -10.42 -1.73 -9.34
C TRP A 114 -9.49 -1.06 -8.33
N PHE A 115 -8.29 -1.61 -8.22
CA PHE A 115 -7.11 -0.86 -7.77
C PHE A 115 -6.00 -1.05 -8.81
N PHE A 116 -5.15 -0.05 -8.93
CA PHE A 116 -4.07 -0.02 -9.92
C PHE A 116 -2.95 0.90 -9.43
N GLY A 117 -1.72 0.49 -9.64
CA GLY A 117 -0.57 1.33 -9.41
C GLY A 117 0.74 0.64 -9.73
N LEU A 118 1.81 1.24 -9.23
CA LEU A 118 3.16 0.75 -9.38
C LEU A 118 3.68 0.24 -8.04
N GLN A 119 4.23 -0.97 -8.06
CA GLN A 119 5.09 -1.49 -7.00
C GLN A 119 6.52 -1.36 -7.52
N SER A 120 7.38 -0.58 -6.88
CA SER A 120 8.64 -0.07 -7.49
C SER A 120 8.44 0.61 -8.85
N ASP A 121 9.51 1.04 -9.51
CA ASP A 121 9.40 1.91 -10.69
C ASP A 121 8.92 1.19 -11.98
N ASP A 122 8.95 -0.15 -12.03
CA ASP A 122 8.69 -0.92 -13.26
C ASP A 122 7.72 -2.10 -13.10
N THR A 123 7.16 -2.33 -11.91
CA THR A 123 6.19 -3.41 -11.67
C THR A 123 4.79 -2.85 -11.55
N ILE A 124 3.95 -3.14 -12.55
CA ILE A 124 2.53 -2.79 -12.52
C ILE A 124 1.80 -3.78 -11.62
N VAL A 125 0.93 -3.26 -10.77
CA VAL A 125 0.03 -4.04 -9.92
C VAL A 125 -1.39 -3.57 -10.11
N PHE A 126 -2.31 -4.50 -10.34
CA PHE A 126 -3.74 -4.22 -10.35
C PHE A 126 -4.56 -5.43 -9.94
N GLY A 127 -5.81 -5.17 -9.60
CA GLY A 127 -6.73 -6.23 -9.23
C GLY A 127 -8.10 -5.72 -8.83
N ILE A 128 -8.93 -6.65 -8.38
CA ILE A 128 -10.30 -6.39 -7.98
C ILE A 128 -10.42 -6.49 -6.46
N LYS A 129 -10.82 -5.38 -5.83
CA LYS A 129 -11.09 -5.29 -4.39
C LYS A 129 -12.60 -5.37 -4.11
N ASP A 130 -12.94 -5.93 -2.95
CA ASP A 130 -14.31 -6.03 -2.45
C ASP A 130 -14.55 -4.93 -1.41
N ASN A 131 -15.34 -3.91 -1.77
CA ASN A 131 -15.55 -2.74 -0.91
C ASN A 131 -16.56 -2.97 0.23
N THR A 132 -16.99 -4.21 0.48
CA THR A 132 -17.93 -4.52 1.59
C THR A 132 -17.30 -4.52 2.96
N ASP A 133 -16.03 -4.93 3.07
CA ASP A 133 -15.28 -5.00 4.33
C ASP A 133 -14.03 -4.12 4.22
N THR A 134 -14.24 -2.84 3.92
CA THR A 134 -13.16 -1.84 3.85
C THR A 134 -12.91 -1.23 5.23
N PHE A 135 -11.64 -1.15 5.62
CA PHE A 135 -11.22 -0.36 6.77
C PHE A 135 -10.64 0.99 6.32
N GLN A 136 -11.05 2.07 6.97
CA GLN A 136 -10.57 3.43 6.70
C GLN A 136 -10.14 4.11 7.99
N ALA A 137 -9.03 4.85 7.93
CA ALA A 137 -8.50 5.63 9.04
C ALA A 137 -7.63 6.78 8.52
N ASN A 138 -7.15 7.61 9.43
CA ASN A 138 -6.08 8.57 9.15
C ASN A 138 -4.76 8.05 9.71
N ILE A 139 -3.69 8.22 8.94
CA ILE A 139 -2.31 8.03 9.40
C ILE A 139 -1.96 9.26 10.25
N ALA A 140 -1.41 9.01 11.44
CA ALA A 140 -0.99 10.05 12.38
C ALA A 140 0.51 10.34 12.30
N GLU A 141 1.32 9.31 12.07
CA GLU A 141 2.78 9.42 11.98
C GLU A 141 3.28 8.67 10.75
N ALA A 142 4.25 9.25 10.04
CA ALA A 142 4.98 8.59 8.96
C ALA A 142 6.48 8.90 9.03
N SER A 143 7.29 8.00 8.49
CA SER A 143 8.76 8.16 8.43
C SER A 143 9.33 7.37 7.26
N VAL A 144 10.49 7.78 6.77
CA VAL A 144 11.26 7.04 5.76
C VAL A 144 12.62 6.69 6.34
N HIS A 145 12.99 5.42 6.29
CA HIS A 145 14.35 4.98 6.60
C HIS A 145 14.93 4.20 5.41
N ILE A 146 16.24 3.94 5.44
CA ILE A 146 16.92 3.13 4.42
C ILE A 146 17.24 1.77 5.02
N GLU A 147 16.82 0.69 4.35
CA GLU A 147 17.14 -0.68 4.76
C GLU A 147 18.37 -1.19 4.02
N PRO A 148 19.55 -1.24 4.68
CA PRO A 148 20.80 -1.63 4.03
C PRO A 148 20.84 -3.11 3.62
N LEU A 149 20.09 -3.99 4.29
CA LEU A 149 20.12 -5.43 4.03
C LEU A 149 19.48 -5.82 2.69
N TYR A 150 18.66 -4.94 2.13
CA TYR A 150 18.00 -5.15 0.83
C TYR A 150 18.53 -4.20 -0.26
N GLY A 151 19.79 -3.77 -0.12
CA GLY A 151 20.42 -2.92 -1.13
C GLY A 151 19.96 -1.48 -1.03
N ASN A 152 19.96 -0.91 0.18
CA ASN A 152 19.68 0.50 0.44
C ASN A 152 18.33 0.99 -0.13
N ILE A 153 17.27 0.19 0.03
CA ILE A 153 15.93 0.57 -0.41
C ILE A 153 15.28 1.51 0.61
N PRO A 154 14.47 2.50 0.16
CA PRO A 154 13.64 3.27 1.06
C PRO A 154 12.51 2.40 1.63
N VAL A 155 12.32 2.48 2.94
CA VAL A 155 11.21 1.86 3.66
C VAL A 155 10.37 2.96 4.27
N VAL A 156 9.09 2.99 3.89
CA VAL A 156 8.11 3.92 4.42
C VAL A 156 7.37 3.25 5.57
N GLY A 157 7.60 3.73 6.79
CA GLY A 157 6.84 3.33 7.97
C GLY A 157 5.73 4.32 8.24
N PHE A 158 4.54 3.84 8.60
CA PHE A 158 3.44 4.69 9.03
C PHE A 158 2.61 4.05 10.14
N ARG A 159 1.96 4.91 10.95
CA ARG A 159 1.14 4.51 12.09
C ARG A 159 -0.23 5.14 12.05
N LEU A 160 -1.25 4.37 12.42
CA LEU A 160 -2.62 4.84 12.59
C LEU A 160 -2.84 5.65 13.89
N ASP A 161 -1.84 5.65 14.79
CA ASP A 161 -1.86 6.34 16.08
C ASP A 161 -0.48 6.93 16.43
N ASN A 162 -0.42 7.62 17.58
CA ASN A 162 0.80 8.23 18.11
C ASN A 162 1.62 7.27 19.01
N GLY A 163 1.46 5.95 18.88
CA GLY A 163 2.21 4.95 19.64
C GLY A 163 1.47 4.31 20.82
N GLU A 164 0.25 4.75 21.13
CA GLU A 164 -0.60 4.17 22.18
C GLU A 164 -1.87 3.55 21.56
N PRO A 165 -2.28 2.33 21.95
CA PRO A 165 -3.46 1.68 21.38
C PRO A 165 -4.72 2.56 21.49
N THR A 166 -5.38 2.74 20.35
CA THR A 166 -6.65 3.48 20.21
C THR A 166 -7.77 2.55 19.75
N GLU A 167 -9.02 3.02 19.83
CA GLU A 167 -10.17 2.34 19.21
C GLU A 167 -9.92 2.06 17.72
N THR A 168 -9.24 2.97 17.01
CA THR A 168 -8.83 2.79 15.61
C THR A 168 -7.91 1.60 15.44
N THR A 169 -6.88 1.45 16.30
CA THR A 169 -5.97 0.30 16.19
C THR A 169 -6.62 -1.02 16.57
N LEU A 170 -7.57 -1.02 17.50
CA LEU A 170 -8.37 -2.21 17.82
C LEU A 170 -9.30 -2.58 16.66
N ALA A 171 -9.93 -1.59 16.03
CA ALA A 171 -10.75 -1.80 14.84
C ALA A 171 -9.91 -2.32 13.66
N PHE A 172 -8.69 -1.80 13.49
CA PHE A 172 -7.75 -2.30 12.48
C PHE A 172 -7.32 -3.73 12.78
N GLN A 173 -6.99 -4.05 14.03
CA GLN A 173 -6.67 -5.41 14.46
C GLN A 173 -7.80 -6.37 14.12
N ASN A 174 -9.04 -6.04 14.49
CA ASN A 174 -10.24 -6.82 14.16
C ASN A 174 -10.42 -6.99 12.64
N PHE A 175 -10.16 -5.95 11.86
CA PHE A 175 -10.19 -6.03 10.39
C PHE A 175 -9.15 -7.01 9.85
N THR A 176 -7.90 -6.95 10.35
CA THR A 176 -6.84 -7.87 9.95
C THR A 176 -7.15 -9.32 10.33
N GLU A 177 -7.71 -9.56 11.52
CA GLU A 177 -8.10 -10.89 11.96
C GLU A 177 -9.14 -11.55 11.05
N ARG A 178 -10.16 -10.78 10.62
CA ARG A 178 -11.21 -11.29 9.71
C ARG A 178 -10.71 -11.53 8.28
N ASN A 179 -9.59 -10.91 7.90
CA ASN A 179 -9.06 -10.94 6.53
C ASN A 179 -7.70 -11.65 6.40
N LEU A 180 -7.32 -12.46 7.38
CA LEU A 180 -6.15 -13.33 7.29
C LEU A 180 -6.14 -14.14 6.00
N LEU A 181 -4.94 -14.30 5.44
CA LEU A 181 -4.63 -15.01 4.19
C LEU A 181 -5.20 -14.38 2.92
N LYS A 182 -5.85 -13.21 3.00
CA LYS A 182 -6.25 -12.43 1.83
C LYS A 182 -5.18 -11.40 1.47
N ALA A 183 -5.06 -11.08 0.18
CA ALA A 183 -4.37 -9.87 -0.24
C ALA A 183 -5.18 -8.63 0.16
N ILE A 184 -4.50 -7.57 0.61
CA ILE A 184 -5.14 -6.33 1.09
C ILE A 184 -4.64 -5.15 0.26
N ALA A 185 -5.47 -4.66 -0.65
CA ALA A 185 -5.18 -3.43 -1.39
C ALA A 185 -5.17 -2.24 -0.42
N THR A 186 -4.04 -1.56 -0.34
CA THR A 186 -3.81 -0.40 0.53
C THR A 186 -3.67 0.84 -0.33
N GLU A 187 -4.44 1.88 0.00
CA GLU A 187 -4.42 3.18 -0.69
C GLU A 187 -4.23 4.29 0.33
N ILE A 188 -3.37 5.27 0.04
CA ILE A 188 -3.20 6.48 0.84
C ILE A 188 -3.56 7.67 -0.04
N ASN A 189 -4.48 8.51 0.43
CA ASN A 189 -5.04 9.65 -0.31
C ASN A 189 -5.58 9.26 -1.70
N GLY A 190 -6.02 8.00 -1.86
CA GLY A 190 -6.50 7.43 -3.12
C GLY A 190 -5.41 6.89 -4.05
N ASP A 191 -4.12 7.08 -3.75
CA ASP A 191 -3.04 6.45 -4.49
C ASP A 191 -2.79 5.03 -3.98
N PHE A 192 -2.62 4.07 -4.90
CA PHE A 192 -2.22 2.71 -4.57
C PHE A 192 -0.83 2.66 -3.93
N ILE A 193 -0.72 1.92 -2.83
CA ILE A 193 0.52 1.76 -2.06
C ILE A 193 1.10 0.36 -2.21
N MET A 194 0.28 -0.66 -1.93
CA MET A 194 0.67 -2.07 -1.96
C MET A 194 -0.57 -2.98 -1.87
N ALA A 195 -0.41 -4.26 -2.21
CA ALA A 195 -1.45 -5.27 -2.00
C ALA A 195 -0.91 -6.61 -1.46
N PRO A 196 -0.24 -6.63 -0.30
CA PRO A 196 0.35 -7.85 0.23
C PRO A 196 -0.70 -8.81 0.77
N THR A 197 -0.37 -10.11 0.79
CA THR A 197 -1.13 -11.11 1.54
C THR A 197 -0.90 -10.92 3.03
N LEU A 198 -1.99 -10.79 3.78
CA LEU A 198 -1.96 -10.67 5.22
C LEU A 198 -1.71 -12.04 5.87
N ASN A 199 -0.52 -12.25 6.43
CA ASN A 199 -0.14 -13.53 7.03
C ASN A 199 -0.38 -13.61 8.54
N ASN A 200 -0.46 -12.45 9.20
CA ASN A 200 -0.62 -12.33 10.64
C ASN A 200 -1.60 -11.20 10.97
N VAL A 201 -2.19 -11.26 12.16
CA VAL A 201 -2.94 -10.14 12.72
C VAL A 201 -1.95 -9.01 13.04
N ILE A 202 -2.30 -7.77 12.68
CA ILE A 202 -1.45 -6.61 12.96
C ILE A 202 -1.90 -5.97 14.26
N GLU A 203 -1.03 -6.01 15.27
CA GLU A 203 -1.23 -5.36 16.55
C GLU A 203 -0.61 -3.95 16.53
N GLY A 204 -1.33 -2.94 17.03
CA GLY A 204 -0.77 -1.59 17.25
C GLY A 204 -0.63 -0.68 16.02
N GLY A 205 -1.29 -1.01 14.91
CA GLY A 205 -1.53 -0.08 13.79
C GLY A 205 -0.29 0.47 13.08
N ALA A 206 0.85 -0.22 13.18
CA ALA A 206 2.10 0.14 12.50
C ALA A 206 2.28 -0.71 11.23
N ILE A 207 2.65 -0.05 10.13
CA ILE A 207 2.79 -0.67 8.81
C ILE A 207 4.08 -0.16 8.17
N GLU A 208 4.79 -1.06 7.48
CA GLU A 208 5.97 -0.75 6.70
C GLU A 208 5.78 -1.16 5.24
N VAL A 209 6.29 -0.32 4.32
CA VAL A 209 6.22 -0.51 2.88
C VAL A 209 7.62 -0.40 2.30
N THR A 210 8.10 -1.47 1.66
CA THR A 210 9.46 -1.58 1.11
C THR A 210 9.54 -1.36 -0.41
N SER A 211 8.39 -1.22 -1.07
CA SER A 211 8.28 -1.23 -2.53
C SER A 211 7.57 0.00 -3.10
N MET A 212 7.55 1.11 -2.36
CA MET A 212 6.91 2.34 -2.82
C MET A 212 7.81 3.06 -3.84
N PRO A 213 7.30 3.46 -5.02
CA PRO A 213 8.07 4.27 -5.98
C PRO A 213 8.55 5.58 -5.35
N ILE A 214 9.78 6.02 -5.65
CA ILE A 214 10.35 7.25 -5.06
C ILE A 214 9.50 8.48 -5.37
N SER A 215 8.92 8.53 -6.58
CA SER A 215 8.00 9.59 -6.99
C SER A 215 6.76 9.68 -6.08
N LEU A 216 6.25 8.55 -5.61
CA LEU A 216 5.11 8.48 -4.70
C LEU A 216 5.52 8.84 -3.26
N ILE A 217 6.69 8.39 -2.80
CA ILE A 217 7.26 8.82 -1.51
C ILE A 217 7.36 10.36 -1.48
N ASN A 218 8.00 10.94 -2.50
CA ASN A 218 8.14 12.39 -2.61
C ASN A 218 6.79 13.12 -2.70
N LYS A 219 5.76 12.51 -3.30
CA LYS A 219 4.41 13.07 -3.36
C LYS A 219 3.78 13.11 -1.97
N LEU A 220 3.86 12.02 -1.20
CA LEU A 220 3.24 11.91 0.12
C LEU A 220 3.89 12.86 1.13
N PHE A 221 5.22 12.93 1.15
CA PHE A 221 5.98 13.75 2.09
C PHE A 221 6.20 15.20 1.62
N ARG A 222 5.63 15.59 0.47
CA ARG A 222 5.65 16.98 0.02
C ARG A 222 4.85 17.81 1.02
N HIS A 223 5.50 18.80 1.63
CA HIS A 223 4.82 19.78 2.45
C HIS A 223 3.94 20.63 1.53
N GLU A 224 2.63 20.61 1.72
CA GLU A 224 1.82 21.73 1.24
C GLU A 224 2.21 22.95 2.06
N PRO A 225 2.46 24.12 1.43
CA PRO A 225 2.73 25.33 2.19
C PRO A 225 1.54 25.59 3.13
N GLU A 226 1.80 25.82 4.41
CA GLU A 226 0.78 26.31 5.35
C GLU A 226 0.11 27.52 4.70
N ILE A 227 -1.22 27.47 4.53
CA ILE A 227 -1.98 28.66 4.22
C ILE A 227 -1.86 29.53 5.47
N GLU A 228 -0.97 30.52 5.44
CA GLU A 228 -0.98 31.60 6.42
C GLU A 228 -2.39 32.19 6.38
N GLU A 229 -3.19 31.95 7.41
CA GLU A 229 -4.41 32.73 7.63
C GLU A 229 -3.95 34.19 7.78
N GLU A 230 -4.10 34.99 6.73
CA GLU A 230 -4.00 36.44 6.81
C GLU A 230 -5.02 36.89 7.86
N THR A 231 -4.56 37.12 9.08
CA THR A 231 -5.32 37.86 10.08
C THR A 231 -5.50 39.27 9.54
N VAL A 232 -6.61 39.50 8.84
CA VAL A 232 -7.09 40.83 8.50
C VAL A 232 -7.46 41.52 9.82
N ILE A 233 -6.53 42.29 10.36
CA ILE A 233 -6.82 43.24 11.43
C ILE A 233 -7.66 44.35 10.78
N ILE A 234 -8.95 44.34 11.07
CA ILE A 234 -9.85 45.45 10.74
C ILE A 234 -9.68 46.45 11.89
N ASP A 235 -8.91 47.52 11.66
CA ASP A 235 -8.91 48.68 12.56
C ASP A 235 -10.22 49.46 12.36
N GLU A 236 -10.94 49.68 13.46
CA GLU A 236 -12.14 50.53 13.57
C GLU A 236 -11.82 52.04 13.46
#